data_AF-A0A7X0J9Q1-F1
#
_entry.id   AF-A0A7X0J9Q1-F1
#
_cell.length_a   1.000
_cell.length_b   1.000
_cell.length_c   1.000
_cell.angle_alpha   90.00
_cell.angle_beta   90.00
_cell.angle_gamma   90.00
#
_symmetry.space_group_name_H-M   'P 1'
#
loop_
_entity.id
_entity.type
_entity.pdbx_description
1 polymer ?
#
loop_
_entity_poly.entity_id
_entity_poly.type
_entity_poly.pdbx_seq_one_letter_code
_entity_poly.pdbx_strand_id
1 'polypeptide(L)' 'PSKRNRKVAIPHDASVYKHRNQIERCFSRLKHFRRFATRYNRRIIHFTGFVHLAAAMIWLR' A
#
# COMPACT_ATOMS: atom_id res chain seq x y z
N PRO A 1 13.75 0.52 -9.52
CA PRO A 1 15.09 -0.07 -9.34
C PRO A 1 15.09 -1.56 -9.56
N SER A 2 16.12 -1.99 -10.29
CA SER A 2 16.47 -3.39 -10.43
C SER A 2 16.98 -3.94 -9.10
N LYS A 3 16.71 -5.23 -8.80
CA LYS A 3 17.34 -5.91 -7.66
C LYS A 3 18.85 -6.05 -7.93
N ARG A 4 19.66 -6.02 -6.87
CA ARG A 4 21.13 -6.11 -6.94
C ARG A 4 21.64 -7.32 -7.76
N ASN A 5 20.93 -8.44 -7.71
CA ASN A 5 21.34 -9.70 -8.37
C ASN A 5 20.82 -9.84 -9.81
N ARG A 6 20.23 -8.80 -10.40
CA ARG A 6 19.63 -8.90 -11.74
C ARG A 6 20.69 -8.69 -12.82
N LYS A 7 20.81 -9.65 -13.74
CA LYS A 7 21.75 -9.58 -14.88
C LYS A 7 21.45 -8.45 -15.86
N VAL A 8 20.18 -8.08 -16.03
CA VAL A 8 19.75 -6.96 -16.89
C VAL A 8 19.12 -5.88 -16.03
N ALA A 9 19.67 -4.67 -16.07
CA ALA A 9 19.11 -3.52 -15.38
C ALA A 9 17.84 -3.04 -16.10
N ILE A 10 16.74 -2.88 -15.36
CA ILE A 10 15.54 -2.20 -15.87
C ILE A 10 15.72 -0.70 -15.64
N PRO A 11 15.73 0.13 -16.70
CA PRO A 11 15.76 1.57 -16.54
C PRO A 11 14.51 2.01 -15.77
N HIS A 12 14.70 2.87 -14.78
CA HIS A 12 13.59 3.45 -14.03
C HIS A 12 13.97 4.88 -13.65
N ASP A 13 12.97 5.76 -13.66
CA ASP A 13 13.15 7.12 -13.19
C ASP A 13 13.16 7.13 -11.65
N ALA A 14 14.24 7.65 -11.08
CA ALA A 14 14.40 7.77 -9.64
C ALA A 14 13.40 8.77 -9.02
N SER A 15 13.05 9.83 -9.75
CA SER A 15 12.10 10.86 -9.29
C SER A 15 10.69 10.28 -9.14
N VAL A 16 10.23 9.53 -10.14
CA VAL A 16 8.96 8.81 -10.10
C VAL A 16 9.00 7.72 -9.04
N TYR A 17 10.10 6.98 -8.94
CA TYR A 17 10.23 5.89 -7.98
C TYR A 17 10.17 6.36 -6.51
N LYS A 18 10.60 7.59 -6.21
CA LYS A 18 10.50 8.19 -4.86
C LYS A 18 9.05 8.26 -4.36
N HIS A 19 8.08 8.46 -5.25
CA HIS A 19 6.65 8.52 -4.89
C HIS A 19 6.12 7.17 -4.38
N ARG A 20 6.74 6.05 -4.79
CA ARG A 20 6.37 4.70 -4.33
C ARG A 20 6.47 4.56 -2.80
N ASN A 21 7.46 5.21 -2.17
CA ASN A 21 7.60 5.18 -0.71
C ASN A 21 6.38 5.80 0.01
N GLN A 22 5.70 6.80 -0.58
CA GLN A 22 4.49 7.35 0.01
C GLN A 22 3.35 6.32 -0.02
N ILE A 23 3.21 5.60 -1.13
CA ILE A 23 2.24 4.52 -1.31
C ILE A 23 2.53 3.38 -0.32
N GLU A 24 3.79 2.94 -0.21
CA GLU A 24 4.21 1.89 0.71
C GLU A 24 3.95 2.27 2.17
N ARG A 25 4.19 3.52 2.57
CA ARG A 25 3.85 4.03 3.90
C ARG A 25 2.34 4.06 4.15
N CYS A 26 1.54 4.39 3.14
CA CYS A 26 0.07 4.32 3.24
C CYS A 26 -0.38 2.87 3.50
N PHE A 27 0.11 1.91 2.71
CA PHE A 27 -0.19 0.49 2.93
C PHE A 27 0.32 -0.04 4.28
N SER A 28 1.48 0.43 4.74
CA SER A 28 1.98 0.08 6.08
C SER A 28 1.04 0.55 7.19
N ARG A 29 0.47 1.76 7.06
CA ARG A 29 -0.54 2.28 7.99
C ARG A 29 -1.85 1.48 7.89
N LEU A 30 -2.31 1.15 6.69
CA LEU A 30 -3.50 0.32 6.49
C LEU A 30 -3.34 -1.09 7.11
N LYS A 31 -2.13 -1.67 7.05
CA LYS A 31 -1.83 -2.97 7.67
C LYS A 31 -1.83 -2.94 9.20
N HIS A 32 -1.76 -1.76 9.84
CA HIS A 32 -1.91 -1.64 11.28
C HIS A 32 -3.33 -2.07 11.73
N PHE A 33 -4.32 -1.88 10.85
CA PHE A 33 -5.65 -2.39 11.09
C PHE A 33 -5.67 -3.91 10.86
N ARG A 34 -5.73 -4.69 11.96
CA ARG A 34 -5.77 -6.17 11.90
C ARG A 34 -6.83 -6.70 10.93
N ARG A 35 -7.99 -6.04 10.86
CA ARG A 35 -9.10 -6.37 9.95
C ARG A 35 -8.75 -6.25 8.47
N PHE A 36 -7.88 -5.30 8.11
CA PHE A 36 -7.34 -5.15 6.76
C PHE A 36 -6.32 -6.25 6.45
N ALA A 37 -5.37 -6.48 7.37
CA ALA A 37 -4.24 -7.38 7.16
C ALA A 37 -4.65 -8.84 6.96
N THR A 38 -5.61 -9.31 7.75
CA THR A 38 -6.09 -10.71 7.69
C THR A 38 -7.22 -10.94 6.69
N ARG A 39 -7.75 -9.87 6.07
CA ARG A 39 -8.90 -9.92 5.15
C ARG A 39 -10.09 -10.71 5.73
N TYR A 40 -10.49 -10.41 6.97
CA TYR A 40 -11.63 -11.09 7.62
C TYR A 40 -12.97 -10.88 6.87
N ASN A 41 -13.11 -9.80 6.11
CA ASN A 41 -14.35 -9.52 5.38
C ASN A 41 -14.47 -10.42 4.13
N ARG A 42 -15.33 -11.43 4.20
CA ARG A 42 -15.62 -12.37 3.08
C ARG A 42 -16.35 -11.67 1.91
N ARG A 43 -17.18 -10.67 2.21
CA ARG A 43 -17.92 -9.90 1.21
C ARG A 43 -17.16 -8.65 0.80
N ILE A 44 -17.03 -8.44 -0.51
CA ILE A 44 -16.28 -7.32 -1.10
C ILE A 44 -16.82 -5.97 -0.62
N ILE A 45 -18.14 -5.80 -0.54
CA ILE A 45 -18.75 -4.52 -0.12
C ILE A 45 -18.35 -4.10 1.31
N HIS A 46 -18.21 -5.06 2.24
CA HIS A 46 -17.77 -4.76 3.61
C HIS A 46 -16.26 -4.48 3.65
N PHE A 47 -15.49 -5.15 2.79
CA PHE A 47 -14.07 -4.88 2.65
C PHE A 47 -13.83 -3.48 2.09
N THR A 48 -14.50 -3.10 1.00
CA THR A 48 -14.37 -1.77 0.40
C THR A 48 -14.82 -0.67 1.35
N GLY A 49 -15.96 -0.83 2.03
CA GLY A 49 -16.40 0.13 3.05
C GLY A 49 -15.35 0.32 4.16
N PHE A 50 -14.76 -0.77 4.63
CA PHE A 50 -13.67 -0.72 5.61
C PHE A 50 -12.42 -0.01 5.07
N VAL A 51 -12.03 -0.27 3.81
CA VAL A 51 -10.87 0.41 3.18
C VAL A 51 -11.09 1.92 3.11
N HIS A 52 -12.27 2.37 2.70
CA HIS A 52 -12.60 3.80 2.65
C HIS A 52 -12.55 4.44 4.03
N LEU A 53 -13.11 3.77 5.05
CA LEU A 53 -13.06 4.24 6.44
C LEU A 53 -11.62 4.35 6.94
N ALA A 54 -10.80 3.31 6.73
CA ALA A 54 -9.40 3.31 7.15
C ALA A 54 -8.57 4.38 6.42
N ALA A 55 -8.84 4.59 5.13
CA ALA A 55 -8.21 5.66 4.35
C ALA A 55 -8.60 7.05 4.89
N ALA A 56 -9.88 7.29 5.18
CA ALA A 56 -10.36 8.53 5.76
C ALA A 56 -9.73 8.81 7.14
N MET A 57 -9.60 7.78 7.99
CA MET A 57 -8.92 7.91 9.29
C MET A 57 -7.43 8.24 9.16
N ILE A 58 -6.74 7.68 8.16
CA ILE A 58 -5.33 8.01 7.88
C ILE A 58 -5.20 9.44 7.33
N TRP A 59 -6.20 9.92 6.58
CA TRP A 59 -6.23 11.27 6.02
C TRP A 59 -6.52 12.34 7.07
N LEU A 60 -7.41 12.06 8.02
CA LEU A 60 -7.80 12.98 9.10
C LEU A 60 -6.74 13.13 10.20
N ARG A 61 -5.69 12.30 10.17
CA ARG A 61 -4.61 12.29 11.16
C ARG A 61 -3.41 13.09 10.68
#